data_AF-A0A3B1C088-F1
#
_entry.id   AF-A0A3B1C088-F1
#
_cell.length_a   1.000
_cell.length_b   1.000
_cell.length_c   1.000
_cell.angle_alpha   90.00
_cell.angle_beta   90.00
_cell.angle_gamma   90.00
#
_symmetry.space_group_name_H-M   'P 1'
#
loop_
_entity.id
_entity.type
_entity.pdbx_description
1 polymer ?
#
loop_
_entity_poly.entity_id
_entity_poly.type
_entity_poly.pdbx_seq_one_letter_code
_entity_poly.pdbx_strand_id
1 'polypeptide(L)'
;MHIVLVSACEKRAIKRTRAVLDSYAMRSGNRAWLTPITQEGLGELRGMLRKSATRQTSVACFRNDGGAKMTLLWIVGSKRNFDHDGVSPIATQTRKNKSFMPDWARVCATLAGAAGQMHDLGKYGVIFQDKLNNPKPVADDVRHEWISLLLVRQLMEGASWEDAWEKIRAGGNAKRYYNVNPFDGKLSNASD
;
A
#
# COMPACT_ATOMS: atom_id res chain seq x y z
N MET A 1 39.17 -18.14 4.18
CA MET A 1 38.71 -17.08 3.26
C MET A 1 38.52 -15.80 4.04
N HIS A 2 38.91 -14.63 3.52
CA HIS A 2 38.67 -13.35 4.19
C HIS A 2 37.43 -12.67 3.61
N ILE A 3 36.54 -12.20 4.48
CA ILE A 3 35.33 -11.49 4.06
C ILE A 3 35.24 -10.09 4.65
N VAL A 4 34.55 -9.22 3.93
CA VAL A 4 34.13 -7.89 4.37
C VAL A 4 32.61 -7.82 4.28
N LEU A 5 31.97 -7.36 5.35
CA LEU A 5 30.51 -7.21 5.44
C LEU A 5 30.19 -5.74 5.61
N VAL A 6 29.33 -5.21 4.73
CA VAL A 6 28.90 -3.81 4.75
C VAL A 6 27.40 -3.75 4.98
N SER A 7 26.96 -2.99 5.99
CA SER A 7 25.55 -2.84 6.35
C SER A 7 25.01 -1.48 5.94
N ALA A 8 24.06 -1.49 5.00
CA ALA A 8 23.19 -0.36 4.67
C ALA A 8 21.81 -0.49 5.34
N CYS A 9 21.74 -1.15 6.50
CA CYS A 9 20.48 -1.36 7.24
C CYS A 9 19.90 -0.04 7.77
N GLU A 10 18.57 0.00 7.90
CA GLU A 10 17.87 1.17 8.43
C GLU A 10 17.07 0.85 9.71
N LYS A 11 16.82 1.89 10.51
CA LYS A 11 15.96 1.86 11.70
C LYS A 11 16.26 0.65 12.61
N ARG A 12 15.27 -0.19 12.92
CA ARG A 12 15.39 -1.31 13.86
C ARG A 12 16.26 -2.45 13.32
N ALA A 13 16.42 -2.56 11.99
CA ALA A 13 17.28 -3.58 11.39
C ALA A 13 18.75 -3.37 11.77
N ILE A 14 19.17 -2.13 12.07
CA ILE A 14 20.55 -1.82 12.48
C ILE A 14 20.94 -2.62 13.72
N LYS A 15 20.16 -2.53 14.80
CA LYS A 15 20.47 -3.21 16.07
C LYS A 15 20.49 -4.73 15.91
N ARG A 16 19.52 -5.28 15.17
CA ARG A 16 19.39 -6.74 14.95
C ARG A 16 20.54 -7.28 14.11
N THR A 17 20.84 -6.65 12.98
CA THR A 17 21.95 -7.06 12.12
C THR A 17 23.28 -6.93 12.85
N ARG A 18 23.49 -5.86 13.62
CA ARG A 18 24.71 -5.69 14.43
C ARG A 18 24.92 -6.84 15.40
N ALA A 19 23.88 -7.25 16.15
CA ALA A 19 23.98 -8.36 17.09
C ALA A 19 24.43 -9.67 16.41
N VAL A 20 23.95 -9.94 15.20
CA VAL A 20 24.39 -11.11 14.42
C VAL A 20 25.82 -10.92 13.89
N LEU A 21 26.15 -9.76 13.33
CA LEU A 21 27.47 -9.55 12.73
C LEU A 21 28.60 -9.51 13.78
N ASP A 22 28.33 -8.92 14.94
CA ASP A 22 29.30 -8.81 16.03
C ASP A 22 29.67 -10.18 16.64
N SER A 23 28.83 -11.21 16.49
CA SER A 23 29.15 -12.55 16.99
C SER A 23 30.03 -13.37 16.05
N TYR A 24 30.14 -12.99 14.77
CA TYR A 24 30.94 -13.72 13.76
C TYR A 24 32.16 -12.95 13.27
N ALA A 25 32.18 -11.61 13.41
CA ALA A 25 33.19 -10.79 12.77
C ALA A 25 33.62 -9.59 13.61
N MET A 26 34.87 -9.17 13.41
CA MET A 26 35.40 -7.98 14.04
C MET A 26 34.81 -6.74 13.37
N ARG A 27 34.24 -5.84 14.18
CA ARG A 27 33.72 -4.57 13.68
C ARG A 27 34.87 -3.59 13.45
N SER A 28 35.00 -3.10 12.21
CA SER A 28 36.04 -2.12 11.81
C SER A 28 35.47 -0.71 11.55
N GLY A 29 34.16 -0.53 11.72
CA GLY A 29 33.53 0.79 11.69
C GLY A 29 32.05 0.72 12.03
N ASN A 30 31.33 1.83 11.88
CA ASN A 30 29.90 1.89 12.23
C ASN A 30 29.03 0.89 11.44
N ARG A 31 29.44 0.55 10.22
CA ARG A 31 28.67 -0.23 9.25
C ARG A 31 29.51 -1.32 8.56
N ALA A 32 30.70 -1.62 9.06
CA ALA A 32 31.65 -2.53 8.42
C ALA A 32 32.23 -3.56 9.40
N TRP A 33 32.31 -4.81 8.95
CA TRP A 33 32.91 -5.93 9.67
C TRP A 33 33.85 -6.72 8.77
N LEU A 34 34.89 -7.29 9.37
CA LEU A 34 35.87 -8.12 8.69
C LEU A 34 36.16 -9.35 9.53
N THR A 35 36.34 -10.49 8.86
CA THR A 35 36.75 -11.72 9.54
C THR A 35 37.33 -12.74 8.56
N PRO A 36 38.34 -13.52 8.95
CA PRO A 36 38.59 -14.82 8.31
C PRO A 36 37.46 -15.78 8.68
N ILE A 37 36.86 -16.44 7.68
CA ILE A 37 35.77 -17.40 7.89
C ILE A 37 35.91 -18.62 6.98
N THR A 38 35.31 -19.73 7.39
CA THR A 38 35.11 -20.94 6.58
C THR A 38 33.88 -20.78 5.68
N GLN A 39 33.76 -21.63 4.66
CA GLN A 39 32.60 -21.61 3.77
C GLN A 39 31.31 -21.98 4.51
N GLU A 40 31.40 -22.93 5.45
CA GLU A 40 30.29 -23.35 6.32
C GLU A 40 29.84 -22.20 7.24
N GLY A 41 30.79 -21.54 7.92
CA GLY A 41 30.50 -20.39 8.76
C GLY A 41 29.89 -19.23 7.98
N LEU A 42 30.31 -19.02 6.72
CA LEU A 42 29.67 -18.04 5.84
C LEU A 42 28.22 -18.42 5.52
N GLY A 43 27.95 -19.71 5.28
CA GLY A 43 26.61 -20.24 5.04
C GLY A 43 25.68 -20.04 6.24
N GLU A 44 26.18 -20.34 7.44
CA GLU A 44 25.46 -20.15 8.70
C GLU A 44 25.15 -18.67 8.96
N LEU A 45 26.16 -17.80 8.85
CA LEU A 45 26.02 -16.36 8.98
C LEU A 45 24.95 -15.81 8.03
N ARG A 46 24.99 -16.23 6.75
CA ARG A 46 23.99 -15.85 5.76
C ARG A 46 22.60 -16.33 6.15
N GLY A 47 22.48 -17.55 6.68
CA GLY A 47 21.23 -18.10 7.20
C GLY A 47 20.65 -17.28 8.35
N MET A 48 21.47 -16.92 9.34
CA MET A 48 21.08 -16.11 10.50
C MET A 48 20.64 -14.70 10.10
N LEU A 49 21.36 -14.07 9.17
CA LEU A 49 20.97 -12.77 8.62
C LEU A 49 19.64 -12.85 7.86
N ARG A 50 19.39 -13.92 7.10
CA ARG A 50 18.11 -14.12 6.39
C ARG A 50 16.94 -14.33 7.35
N LYS A 51 17.12 -15.12 8.42
CA LYS A 51 16.08 -15.37 9.43
C LYS A 51 15.62 -14.08 10.14
N SER A 52 16.55 -13.16 10.38
CA SER A 52 16.29 -11.87 11.05
C SER A 52 16.02 -10.71 10.08
N ALA A 53 15.99 -10.98 8.76
CA ALA A 53 15.86 -9.96 7.74
C ALA A 53 14.45 -9.33 7.76
N THR A 54 14.42 -8.01 7.63
CA THR A 54 13.20 -7.23 7.42
C THR A 54 13.34 -6.40 6.15
N ARG A 55 12.29 -5.67 5.76
CA ARG A 55 12.34 -4.71 4.64
C ARG A 55 13.48 -3.68 4.76
N GLN A 56 13.94 -3.41 5.99
CA GLN A 56 14.99 -2.44 6.31
C GLN A 56 16.38 -3.07 6.44
N THR A 57 16.49 -4.40 6.33
CA THR A 57 17.78 -5.09 6.34
C THR A 57 18.43 -4.97 4.98
N SER A 58 19.71 -4.63 4.94
CA SER A 58 20.52 -4.55 3.73
C SER A 58 21.98 -4.76 4.11
N VAL A 59 22.53 -5.93 3.78
CA VAL A 59 23.91 -6.32 4.09
C VAL A 59 24.56 -6.94 2.86
N ALA A 60 25.68 -6.39 2.43
CA ALA A 60 26.51 -6.93 1.35
C ALA A 60 27.71 -7.69 1.93
N CYS A 61 28.01 -8.85 1.37
CA CYS A 61 29.17 -9.66 1.72
C CYS A 61 30.13 -9.75 0.55
N PHE A 62 31.36 -9.33 0.78
CA PHE A 62 32.45 -9.39 -0.17
C PHE A 62 33.51 -10.38 0.29
N ARG A 63 34.08 -11.11 -0.66
CA ARG A 63 35.27 -11.92 -0.47
C ARG A 63 36.49 -11.13 -0.93
N ASN A 64 37.53 -11.14 -0.12
CA ASN A 64 38.85 -10.69 -0.56
C ASN A 64 39.56 -11.85 -1.27
N ASP A 65 39.76 -11.71 -2.58
CA ASP A 65 40.44 -12.69 -3.44
C ASP A 65 41.95 -12.42 -3.56
N GLY A 66 42.50 -11.43 -2.85
CA GLY A 66 43.90 -11.02 -2.91
C GLY A 66 44.11 -9.56 -3.32
N GLY A 67 45.34 -9.20 -3.69
CA GLY A 67 45.91 -7.85 -3.63
C GLY A 67 45.14 -6.65 -4.22
N ALA A 68 44.15 -6.85 -5.10
CA ALA A 68 43.32 -5.75 -5.60
C ALA A 68 41.86 -6.12 -5.91
N LYS A 69 41.39 -7.33 -5.56
CA LYS A 69 40.07 -7.81 -6.00
C LYS A 69 39.16 -8.17 -4.83
N MET A 70 38.04 -7.45 -4.76
CA MET A 70 36.91 -7.76 -3.91
C MET A 70 35.76 -8.30 -4.76
N THR A 71 35.26 -9.48 -4.44
CA THR A 71 34.16 -10.11 -5.16
C THR A 71 32.91 -10.10 -4.30
N LEU A 72 31.83 -9.48 -4.79
CA LEU A 72 30.52 -9.53 -4.13
C LEU A 72 29.97 -10.97 -4.16
N LEU A 73 29.81 -11.59 -3.01
CA LEU A 73 29.26 -12.94 -2.90
C LEU A 73 27.74 -12.93 -2.88
N TRP A 74 27.15 -12.04 -2.07
CA TRP A 74 25.70 -11.93 -1.92
C TRP A 74 25.29 -10.66 -1.18
N ILE A 75 24.00 -10.32 -1.34
CA ILE A 75 23.30 -9.30 -0.54
C ILE A 75 22.14 -9.98 0.18
N VAL A 76 21.97 -9.70 1.48
CA VAL A 76 20.80 -10.09 2.28
C VAL A 76 19.90 -8.88 2.51
N GLY A 77 18.62 -9.03 2.17
CA GLY A 77 17.59 -8.00 2.33
C GLY A 77 17.44 -7.11 1.09
N SER A 78 17.24 -5.81 1.29
CA SER A 78 17.04 -4.84 0.23
C SER A 78 18.31 -4.66 -0.60
N LYS A 79 18.21 -4.94 -1.91
CA LYS A 79 19.26 -4.61 -2.90
C LYS A 79 19.25 -3.14 -3.31
N ARG A 80 18.21 -2.36 -2.99
CA ARG A 80 18.07 -0.97 -3.42
C ARG A 80 19.12 -0.03 -2.83
N ASN A 81 19.75 -0.45 -1.73
CA ASN A 81 20.76 0.34 -1.03
C ASN A 81 22.18 0.01 -1.53
N PHE A 82 22.30 -0.78 -2.58
CA PHE A 82 23.56 -1.12 -3.23
C PHE A 82 23.37 -1.02 -4.75
N ASP A 83 24.43 -0.70 -5.47
CA ASP A 83 24.45 -0.84 -6.93
C ASP A 83 24.71 -2.31 -7.35
N HIS A 84 24.91 -2.53 -8.65
CA HIS A 84 25.20 -3.84 -9.21
C HIS A 84 26.49 -4.48 -8.68
N ASP A 85 27.47 -3.66 -8.27
CA ASP A 85 28.75 -4.10 -7.72
C ASP A 85 28.72 -4.19 -6.18
N GLY A 86 27.60 -3.86 -5.55
CA GLY A 86 27.45 -3.90 -4.09
C GLY A 86 27.91 -2.61 -3.40
N VAL A 87 28.23 -1.55 -4.14
CA VAL A 87 28.66 -0.27 -3.57
C VAL A 87 27.45 0.44 -2.98
N SER A 88 27.57 0.82 -1.70
CA SER A 88 26.52 1.60 -1.03
C SER A 88 26.68 3.08 -1.41
N PRO A 89 25.62 3.77 -1.88
CA PRO A 89 25.67 5.21 -2.09
C PRO A 89 25.85 5.91 -0.74
N ILE A 90 26.83 6.81 -0.64
CA ILE A 90 27.10 7.59 0.58
C ILE A 90 26.08 8.71 0.75
N ALA A 91 25.56 9.25 -0.37
CA ALA A 91 24.49 10.23 -0.39
C ALA A 91 23.44 9.82 -1.41
N THR A 92 22.18 9.78 -1.00
CA THR A 92 21.04 9.57 -1.89
C THR A 92 20.27 10.88 -2.01
N GLN A 93 19.97 11.29 -3.23
CA GLN A 93 19.01 12.37 -3.49
C GLN A 93 17.66 11.75 -3.84
N THR A 94 16.64 12.06 -3.06
CA THR A 94 15.27 11.66 -3.38
C THR A 94 14.76 12.54 -4.52
N ARG A 95 14.97 12.11 -5.77
CA ARG A 95 14.20 12.67 -6.88
C ARG A 95 12.76 12.25 -6.70
N LYS A 96 11.85 13.21 -6.49
CA LYS A 96 10.41 12.97 -6.59
C LYS A 96 10.10 12.63 -8.04
N ASN A 97 10.29 11.37 -8.44
CA ASN A 97 9.66 10.88 -9.64
C ASN A 97 8.16 11.07 -9.42
N LYS A 98 7.51 11.89 -10.25
CA LYS A 98 6.05 11.93 -10.29
C LYS A 98 5.62 10.48 -10.47
N SER A 99 4.97 9.94 -9.44
CA SER A 99 4.39 8.61 -9.49
C SER A 99 3.57 8.52 -10.77
N PHE A 100 3.99 7.70 -11.72
CA PHE A 100 3.20 7.42 -12.90
C PHE A 100 2.03 6.56 -12.42
N MET A 101 0.88 7.21 -12.21
CA MET A 101 -0.39 6.51 -12.05
C MET A 101 -0.93 6.28 -13.46
N PRO A 102 -1.08 5.02 -13.90
CA PRO A 102 -1.71 4.71 -15.18
C PRO A 102 -3.10 5.34 -15.27
N ASP A 103 -3.54 5.70 -16.47
CA ASP A 103 -4.81 6.41 -16.65
C ASP A 103 -6.01 5.60 -16.16
N TRP A 104 -6.02 4.28 -16.36
CA TRP A 104 -7.07 3.41 -15.82
C TRP A 104 -7.15 3.49 -14.29
N ALA A 105 -6.00 3.55 -13.61
CA ALA A 105 -5.94 3.61 -12.15
C ALA A 105 -6.43 4.97 -11.63
N ARG A 106 -6.16 6.04 -12.39
CA ARG A 106 -6.68 7.38 -12.10
C ARG A 106 -8.21 7.41 -12.21
N VAL A 107 -8.77 6.86 -13.30
CA VAL A 107 -10.22 6.78 -13.49
C VAL A 107 -10.88 5.97 -12.37
N CYS A 108 -10.35 4.79 -12.04
CA CYS A 108 -10.86 3.98 -10.94
C CYS A 108 -10.80 4.73 -9.59
N ALA A 109 -9.70 5.44 -9.31
CA ALA A 109 -9.57 6.21 -8.08
C ALA A 109 -10.57 7.37 -8.00
N THR A 110 -10.82 8.06 -9.12
CA THR A 110 -11.82 9.13 -9.19
C THR A 110 -13.24 8.58 -9.00
N LEU A 111 -13.59 7.47 -9.65
CA LEU A 111 -14.89 6.81 -9.49
C LEU A 111 -15.10 6.32 -8.06
N ALA A 112 -14.09 5.65 -7.47
CA ALA A 112 -14.15 5.20 -6.08
C ALA A 112 -14.28 6.38 -5.10
N GLY A 113 -13.59 7.49 -5.36
CA GLY A 113 -13.72 8.71 -4.58
C GLY A 113 -15.12 9.33 -4.65
N ALA A 114 -15.68 9.44 -5.86
CA ALA A 114 -17.03 9.95 -6.06
C ALA A 114 -18.09 9.04 -5.40
N ALA A 115 -18.00 7.72 -5.61
CA ALA A 115 -18.88 6.75 -4.96
C ALA A 115 -18.77 6.83 -3.43
N GLY A 116 -17.56 6.93 -2.89
CA GLY A 116 -17.33 7.07 -1.44
C GLY A 116 -17.98 8.34 -0.86
N GLN A 117 -17.92 9.47 -1.55
CA GLN A 117 -18.56 10.72 -1.13
C GLN A 117 -20.10 10.64 -1.15
N MET A 118 -20.66 9.85 -2.06
CA MET A 118 -22.10 9.84 -2.33
C MET A 118 -22.86 8.66 -1.72
N HIS A 119 -22.19 7.55 -1.34
CA HIS A 119 -22.87 6.31 -0.96
C HIS A 119 -23.78 6.42 0.27
N ASP A 120 -23.51 7.38 1.16
CA ASP A 120 -24.19 7.55 2.45
C ASP A 120 -25.14 8.76 2.50
N LEU A 121 -25.41 9.44 1.37
CA LEU A 121 -26.32 10.59 1.33
C LEU A 121 -27.75 10.27 1.84
N GLY A 122 -28.23 9.05 1.65
CA GLY A 122 -29.51 8.60 2.17
C GLY A 122 -29.61 8.59 3.68
N LYS A 123 -28.48 8.64 4.40
CA LYS A 123 -28.47 8.75 5.87
C LYS A 123 -28.97 10.10 6.37
N TYR A 124 -28.99 11.14 5.53
CA TYR A 124 -29.52 12.46 5.91
C TYR A 124 -31.04 12.51 6.01
N GLY A 125 -31.76 11.45 5.60
CA GLY A 125 -33.20 11.37 5.74
C GLY A 125 -33.66 11.33 7.20
N VAL A 126 -34.81 11.95 7.48
CA VAL A 126 -35.40 12.03 8.84
C VAL A 126 -35.53 10.65 9.49
N ILE A 127 -36.04 9.67 8.74
CA ILE A 127 -36.23 8.29 9.23
C ILE A 127 -34.91 7.65 9.68
N PHE A 128 -33.82 7.87 8.93
CA PHE A 128 -32.51 7.30 9.27
C PHE A 128 -31.90 8.02 10.49
N GLN A 129 -32.09 9.33 10.60
CA GLN A 129 -31.65 10.11 11.76
C GLN A 129 -32.44 9.73 13.03
N ASP A 130 -33.75 9.54 12.92
CA ASP A 130 -34.60 9.08 14.02
C ASP A 130 -34.20 7.67 14.48
N LYS A 131 -33.83 6.80 13.53
CA LYS A 131 -33.26 5.48 13.84
C LYS A 131 -31.94 5.59 14.62
N LEU A 132 -31.04 6.51 14.28
CA LEU A 132 -29.78 6.71 15.03
C LEU A 132 -30.04 7.16 16.47
N ASN A 133 -31.13 7.90 16.70
CA ASN A 133 -31.55 8.35 18.03
C ASN A 133 -32.32 7.29 18.82
N ASN A 134 -32.72 6.17 18.18
CA ASN A 134 -33.46 5.11 18.83
C ASN A 134 -32.49 4.14 19.56
N PRO A 135 -32.66 3.91 20.87
CA PRO A 135 -31.80 2.99 21.63
C PRO A 135 -31.94 1.52 21.20
N LYS A 136 -33.01 1.17 20.47
CA LYS A 136 -33.21 -0.20 19.96
C LYS A 136 -32.77 -0.28 18.49
N PRO A 137 -32.10 -1.37 18.08
CA PRO A 137 -31.77 -1.59 16.69
C PRO A 137 -33.04 -1.81 15.87
N VAL A 138 -33.35 -0.85 15.00
CA VAL A 138 -34.48 -0.91 14.04
C VAL A 138 -33.94 -1.14 12.62
N ALA A 139 -34.56 -2.03 11.87
CA ALA A 139 -34.21 -2.25 10.46
C ALA A 139 -34.69 -1.06 9.59
N ASP A 140 -33.97 -0.77 8.50
CA ASP A 140 -34.43 0.25 7.56
C ASP A 140 -35.53 -0.33 6.66
N ASP A 141 -36.65 0.38 6.50
CA ASP A 141 -37.70 0.01 5.53
C ASP A 141 -37.18 0.10 4.09
N VAL A 142 -36.34 1.09 3.82
CA VAL A 142 -35.59 1.24 2.57
C VAL A 142 -34.13 1.50 2.92
N ARG A 143 -33.25 0.67 2.35
CA ARG A 143 -31.79 0.81 2.50
C ARG A 143 -31.34 2.23 2.13
N HIS A 144 -30.56 2.86 2.99
CA HIS A 144 -30.10 4.24 2.78
C HIS A 144 -29.24 4.36 1.52
N GLU A 145 -28.57 3.30 1.10
CA GLU A 145 -27.82 3.23 -0.15
C GLU A 145 -28.73 3.40 -1.39
N TRP A 146 -29.97 2.90 -1.32
CA TRP A 146 -30.95 3.09 -2.39
C TRP A 146 -31.44 4.55 -2.47
N ILE A 147 -31.64 5.18 -1.30
CA ILE A 147 -31.97 6.60 -1.22
C ILE A 147 -30.80 7.46 -1.74
N SER A 148 -29.57 7.12 -1.38
CA SER A 148 -28.35 7.76 -1.92
C SER A 148 -28.32 7.70 -3.45
N LEU A 149 -28.58 6.52 -4.03
CA LEU A 149 -28.62 6.36 -5.49
C LEU A 149 -29.67 7.25 -6.16
N LEU A 150 -30.88 7.30 -5.60
CA LEU A 150 -31.95 8.15 -6.12
C LEU A 150 -31.60 9.64 -6.04
N LEU A 151 -30.98 10.08 -4.93
CA LEU A 151 -30.51 11.45 -4.76
C LEU A 151 -29.45 11.81 -5.80
N VAL A 152 -28.42 10.98 -5.94
CA VAL A 152 -27.35 11.20 -6.92
C VAL A 152 -27.92 11.30 -8.33
N ARG A 153 -28.86 10.43 -8.71
CA ARG A 153 -29.52 10.50 -10.02
C ARG A 153 -30.26 11.83 -10.21
N GLN A 154 -31.04 12.28 -9.23
CA GLN A 154 -31.76 13.55 -9.32
C GLN A 154 -30.80 14.75 -9.45
N LEU A 155 -29.70 14.73 -8.71
CA LEU A 155 -28.66 15.78 -8.81
C LEU A 155 -27.96 15.75 -10.18
N MET A 156 -27.70 14.56 -10.73
CA MET A 156 -27.14 14.40 -12.09
C MET A 156 -28.11 14.88 -13.18
N GLU A 157 -29.41 14.79 -12.96
CA GLU A 157 -30.47 15.34 -13.83
C GLU A 157 -30.62 16.88 -13.67
N GLY A 158 -29.83 17.51 -12.80
CA GLY A 158 -29.83 18.96 -12.59
C GLY A 158 -30.84 19.46 -11.56
N ALA A 159 -31.44 18.59 -10.75
CA ALA A 159 -32.30 19.02 -9.65
C ALA A 159 -31.48 19.73 -8.55
N SER A 160 -32.10 20.68 -7.86
CA SER A 160 -31.56 21.19 -6.59
C SER A 160 -31.64 20.11 -5.50
N TRP A 161 -30.93 20.33 -4.38
CA TRP A 161 -30.99 19.40 -3.25
C TRP A 161 -32.40 19.27 -2.69
N GLU A 162 -33.10 20.40 -2.56
CA GLU A 162 -34.47 20.48 -2.07
C GLU A 162 -35.41 19.71 -3.00
N ASP A 163 -35.35 19.98 -4.31
CA ASP A 163 -36.18 19.32 -5.32
C ASP A 163 -35.92 17.81 -5.38
N ALA A 164 -34.66 17.39 -5.25
CA ALA A 164 -34.28 15.98 -5.25
C ALA A 164 -34.94 15.24 -4.07
N TRP A 165 -34.91 15.82 -2.87
CA TRP A 165 -35.58 15.25 -1.70
C TRP A 165 -37.10 15.27 -1.83
N GLU A 166 -37.70 16.33 -2.36
CA GLU A 166 -39.15 16.40 -2.59
C GLU A 166 -39.63 15.36 -3.59
N LYS A 167 -38.91 15.16 -4.71
CA LYS A 167 -39.26 14.15 -5.72
C LYS A 167 -39.17 12.72 -5.18
N ILE A 168 -38.20 12.45 -4.29
CA ILE A 168 -38.09 11.15 -3.60
C ILE A 168 -39.26 10.96 -2.63
N ARG A 169 -39.60 11.99 -1.83
CA ARG A 169 -40.74 11.94 -0.90
C ARG A 169 -42.09 11.79 -1.61
N ALA A 170 -42.27 12.45 -2.75
CA ALA A 170 -43.48 12.36 -3.56
C ALA A 170 -43.68 10.99 -4.24
N GLY A 171 -42.77 10.03 -4.02
CA GLY A 171 -42.83 8.70 -4.63
C GLY A 171 -42.69 8.72 -6.15
N GLY A 172 -42.21 9.84 -6.71
CA GLY A 172 -42.34 10.23 -8.13
C GLY A 172 -41.63 9.33 -9.14
N ASN A 173 -41.04 8.23 -8.69
CA ASN A 173 -40.27 7.31 -9.52
C ASN A 173 -40.42 5.82 -9.13
N ALA A 174 -41.21 5.47 -8.09
CA ALA A 174 -41.38 4.07 -7.69
C ALA A 174 -41.99 3.20 -8.82
N LYS A 175 -42.85 3.79 -9.66
CA LYS A 175 -43.42 3.12 -10.85
C LYS A 175 -42.45 3.02 -12.04
N ARG A 176 -41.46 3.91 -12.14
CA ARG A 176 -40.51 3.96 -13.28
C ARG A 176 -39.48 2.83 -13.22
N TYR A 177 -39.31 2.20 -12.05
CA TYR A 177 -38.22 1.26 -11.79
C TYR A 177 -38.66 -0.15 -11.37
N TYR A 178 -39.96 -0.48 -11.49
CA TYR A 178 -40.44 -1.85 -11.30
C TYR A 178 -39.80 -2.86 -12.27
N ASN A 179 -39.34 -2.37 -13.44
CA ASN A 179 -38.75 -3.17 -14.52
C ASN A 179 -37.31 -2.74 -14.88
N VAL A 180 -36.63 -1.96 -14.05
CA VAL A 180 -35.26 -1.50 -14.34
C VAL A 180 -34.33 -2.12 -13.31
N ASN A 181 -33.85 -3.31 -13.61
CA ASN A 181 -32.69 -3.85 -12.92
C ASN A 181 -31.48 -3.01 -13.38
N PRO A 182 -30.66 -2.46 -12.47
CA PRO A 182 -29.53 -1.59 -12.83
C PRO A 182 -28.44 -2.26 -13.70
N PHE A 183 -28.60 -3.56 -13.99
CA PHE A 183 -27.61 -4.40 -14.67
C PHE A 183 -28.22 -5.31 -15.76
N ASP A 184 -29.48 -5.10 -16.18
CA ASP A 184 -30.15 -5.99 -17.15
C ASP A 184 -29.71 -5.76 -18.61
N GLY A 185 -28.90 -4.73 -18.88
CA GLY A 185 -28.21 -4.56 -20.15
C GLY A 185 -26.78 -5.08 -20.06
N LYS A 186 -26.29 -5.79 -21.10
CA LYS A 186 -24.85 -5.97 -21.28
C LYS A 186 -24.22 -4.58 -21.37
N LEU A 187 -23.44 -4.19 -20.35
CA LEU A 187 -22.56 -3.03 -20.43
C LEU A 187 -21.56 -3.28 -21.56
N SER A 188 -21.80 -2.63 -22.70
CA SER A 188 -21.08 -2.91 -23.94
C SER A 188 -19.84 -2.03 -24.07
N ASN A 189 -19.79 -0.91 -23.34
CA ASN A 189 -18.67 0.02 -23.31
C ASN A 189 -18.70 0.85 -22.00
N ALA A 190 -17.60 1.54 -21.70
CA ALA A 190 -17.44 2.38 -20.50
C ALA A 190 -18.10 3.77 -20.61
N SER A 191 -18.89 4.00 -21.65
CA SER A 191 -19.64 5.23 -21.92
C SER A 191 -21.16 5.04 -21.87
N ASP A 192 -21.63 3.81 -21.61
CA ASP A 192 -23.03 3.46 -21.31
C ASP A 192 -23.32 3.63 -19.81
#